data_AF-A0A2V5W8Q6-F1
#
_entry.id   AF-A0A2V5W8Q6-F1
#
_cell.length_a   1.000
_cell.length_b   1.000
_cell.length_c   1.000
_cell.angle_alpha   90.00
_cell.angle_beta   90.00
_cell.angle_gamma   90.00
#
_symmetry.space_group_name_H-M   'P 1'
#
loop_
_entity.id
_entity.type
_entity.pdbx_description
1 polymer ?
#
loop_
_entity_poly.entity_id
_entity_poly.type
_entity_poly.pdbx_seq_one_letter_code
_entity_poly.pdbx_strand_id
1 'polypeptide(L)' 'MQTKLPINATVQHPDLAEALRGESGTFFCQQGGQGFIVTAAEGFSIKSLRPVGRKVMEANVLLQTTPEPWAITKIS' A
#
# COMPACT_ATOMS: atom_id res chain seq x y z
N MET A 1 7.38 8.19 -18.13
CA MET A 1 6.07 8.70 -17.71
C MET A 1 5.45 7.63 -16.82
N GLN A 2 5.19 7.93 -15.54
CA GLN A 2 4.56 6.97 -14.63
C GLN A 2 3.06 6.97 -14.90
N THR A 3 2.52 5.87 -15.42
CA THR A 3 1.10 5.71 -15.70
C THR A 3 0.33 5.69 -14.40
N LYS A 4 -0.72 6.52 -14.29
CA LYS A 4 -1.52 6.59 -13.08
C LYS A 4 -2.15 5.23 -12.75
N LEU A 5 -2.17 4.85 -11.48
CA LEU A 5 -2.81 3.61 -11.04
C LEU A 5 -4.30 3.62 -11.40
N PRO A 6 -4.83 2.61 -12.14
CA PRO A 6 -6.25 2.50 -12.41
C PRO A 6 -7.03 2.19 -11.13
N ILE A 7 -8.25 2.76 -11.01
CA ILE A 7 -9.15 2.46 -9.89
C ILE A 7 -9.48 0.95 -9.89
N ASN A 8 -9.51 0.35 -8.70
CA ASN A 8 -9.74 -1.07 -8.45
C ASN A 8 -8.67 -2.03 -9.00
N ALA A 9 -7.57 -1.51 -9.56
CA ALA A 9 -6.41 -2.32 -9.88
C ALA A 9 -5.48 -2.43 -8.67
N THR A 10 -4.96 -3.63 -8.44
CA THR A 10 -3.96 -3.91 -7.39
C THR A 10 -2.59 -4.07 -8.03
N VAL A 11 -1.60 -3.37 -7.50
CA VAL A 11 -0.18 -3.55 -7.84
C VAL A 11 0.62 -4.01 -6.64
N GLN A 12 1.77 -4.64 -6.89
CA GLN A 12 2.73 -4.98 -5.86
C GLN A 12 3.99 -4.11 -5.99
N HIS A 13 4.48 -3.59 -4.86
CA HIS A 13 5.71 -2.80 -4.85
C HIS A 13 6.46 -2.93 -3.52
N PRO A 14 7.80 -3.03 -3.51
CA PRO A 14 8.57 -3.13 -2.25
C PRO A 14 8.51 -1.86 -1.40
N ASP A 15 8.33 -0.70 -2.02
CA ASP A 15 8.30 0.61 -1.38
C ASP A 15 7.00 1.36 -1.67
N LEU A 16 6.20 1.63 -0.63
CA LEU A 16 4.92 2.32 -0.76
C LEU A 16 5.06 3.78 -1.23
N ALA A 17 6.08 4.50 -0.76
CA ALA A 17 6.28 5.91 -1.10
C ALA A 17 6.71 6.09 -2.55
N GLU A 18 7.54 5.16 -3.05
CA GLU A 18 7.92 5.13 -4.46
C GLU A 18 6.74 4.77 -5.36
N ALA A 19 5.92 3.79 -4.96
CA ALA A 19 4.75 3.36 -5.73
C ALA A 19 3.69 4.47 -5.86
N LEU A 20 3.54 5.30 -4.83
CA LEU A 20 2.59 6.42 -4.80
C LEU A 20 3.23 7.75 -5.24
N ARG A 21 4.48 7.74 -5.72
CA ARG A 21 5.12 8.96 -6.22
C ARG A 21 4.35 9.49 -7.43
N GLY A 22 3.91 10.74 -7.35
CA GLY A 22 3.13 11.38 -8.41
C GLY A 22 1.66 10.92 -8.49
N GLU A 23 1.23 10.02 -7.60
CA GLU A 23 -0.17 9.64 -7.46
C GLU A 23 -0.95 10.65 -6.62
N SER A 24 -2.26 10.65 -6.83
CA SER A 24 -3.21 11.33 -5.96
C SER A 24 -4.46 10.47 -5.78
N GLY A 25 -5.05 10.54 -4.60
CA GLY A 25 -6.26 9.80 -4.25
C GLY A 25 -6.10 8.97 -2.98
N THR A 26 -7.02 8.01 -2.82
CA THR A 26 -7.05 7.11 -1.66
C THR A 26 -6.74 5.69 -2.13
N PHE A 27 -5.92 5.01 -1.34
CA PHE A 27 -5.42 3.67 -1.61
C PHE A 27 -5.67 2.78 -0.41
N PHE A 28 -6.10 1.55 -0.68
CA PHE A 28 -6.04 0.48 0.29
C PHE A 28 -4.72 -0.26 0.09
N CYS A 29 -3.89 -0.30 1.14
CA CYS A 29 -2.56 -0.88 1.10
C CYS A 29 -2.47 -2.02 2.11
N GLN A 30 -1.84 -3.12 1.76
CA GLN A 30 -1.65 -4.27 2.66
C GLN A 30 -0.17 -4.68 2.68
N GLN A 31 0.31 -5.02 3.86
CA GLN A 31 1.63 -5.61 4.06
C GLN A 31 1.63 -6.51 5.29
N GLY A 32 2.11 -7.75 5.16
CA GLY A 32 2.32 -8.66 6.29
C GLY A 32 1.05 -8.89 7.11
N GLY A 33 -0.09 -9.06 6.44
CA GLY A 33 -1.40 -9.29 7.05
C GLY A 33 -2.06 -8.08 7.72
N GLN A 34 -1.46 -6.87 7.65
CA GLN A 34 -2.08 -5.63 8.11
C GLN A 34 -2.56 -4.78 6.93
N GLY A 35 -3.80 -4.30 6.99
CA GLY A 35 -4.36 -3.34 6.04
C GLY A 35 -4.21 -1.89 6.49
N PHE A 36 -4.11 -0.98 5.53
CA PHE A 36 -3.96 0.46 5.72
C PHE A 36 -4.81 1.24 4.71
N ILE A 37 -5.35 2.38 5.14
CA ILE A 37 -5.86 3.40 4.23
C ILE A 37 -4.79 4.48 4.10
N VAL A 38 -4.37 4.72 2.87
CA VAL A 38 -3.31 5.67 2.52
C VAL A 38 -3.88 6.72 1.59
N THR A 39 -3.56 7.98 1.86
CA THR A 39 -3.92 9.09 0.97
C THR A 39 -2.65 9.66 0.38
N ALA A 40 -2.58 9.74 -0.95
CA ALA A 40 -1.54 10.44 -1.69
C ALA A 40 -2.10 11.75 -2.25
N ALA A 41 -1.25 12.76 -2.38
CA ALA A 41 -1.61 14.05 -2.94
C ALA A 41 -0.44 14.63 -3.73
N GLU A 42 -0.70 15.65 -4.54
CA GLU A 42 0.37 16.37 -5.22
C GLU A 42 1.41 16.88 -4.21
N GLY A 43 2.69 16.58 -4.48
CA GLY A 43 3.81 16.90 -3.57
C GLY A 43 3.99 15.95 -2.38
N PHE A 44 3.06 15.02 -2.13
CA PHE A 44 3.11 14.06 -1.02
C PHE A 44 2.74 12.64 -1.46
N SER A 45 3.74 11.78 -1.67
CA SER A 45 3.50 10.35 -1.95
C SER A 45 2.66 9.69 -0.85
N ILE A 46 2.84 10.11 0.40
CA ILE A 46 2.06 9.65 1.56
C ILE A 46 1.67 10.89 2.37
N LYS A 47 0.45 11.39 2.17
CA LYS A 47 -0.13 12.49 2.95
C LYS A 47 -0.66 12.00 4.30
N SER A 48 -1.22 10.79 4.34
CA SER A 48 -1.65 10.13 5.57
C SER A 48 -1.65 8.62 5.41
N LEU A 49 -1.38 7.90 6.50
CA LEU A 49 -1.42 6.44 6.58
C LEU A 49 -2.09 6.04 7.89
N ARG A 50 -3.15 5.25 7.82
CA ARG A 50 -3.87 4.75 9.01
C ARG A 50 -4.12 3.25 8.90
N PRO A 51 -3.82 2.46 9.95
CA PRO A 51 -4.16 1.04 9.95
C PRO A 51 -5.68 0.86 9.96
N VAL A 52 -6.15 -0.21 9.33
CA VAL A 52 -7.56 -0.61 9.36
C VAL A 52 -7.69 -2.08 9.73
N GLY A 53 -8.69 -2.39 10.54
CA GLY A 53 -8.90 -3.73 11.07
C GLY A 53 -7.80 -4.17 12.04
N ARG A 54 -7.73 -5.48 12.29
CA ARG A 54 -6.70 -6.11 13.12
C ARG A 54 -5.68 -6.79 12.21
N LYS A 55 -4.41 -6.75 12.59
CA LYS A 55 -3.36 -7.54 11.92
C LYS A 55 -3.73 -9.01 12.00
N VAL A 56 -3.86 -9.65 10.84
CA VAL A 56 -4.00 -11.11 10.77
C VAL A 56 -2.62 -11.70 10.92
N MET A 57 -2.31 -12.27 12.09
CA MET A 57 -1.13 -13.11 12.27
C MET A 57 -1.56 -14.56 12.14
N GLU A 58 -1.29 -15.18 11.00
CA GLU A 58 -1.36 -16.64 10.91
C GLU A 58 -0.15 -17.24 11.64
N ALA A 59 -0.40 -18.29 12.44
CA ALA A 59 0.55 -18.87 13.39
C ALA A 59 1.80 -19.53 12.76
N ASN A 60 1.93 -19.53 11.43
CA ASN A 60 2.96 -20.25 10.68
C ASN A 60 3.84 -19.39 9.76
N VAL A 61 3.91 -18.07 9.97
CA VAL A 61 4.90 -17.25 9.24
C VAL A 61 6.28 -17.51 9.84
N LEU A 62 6.90 -18.61 9.41
CA LEU A 62 8.34 -18.85 9.48
C LEU A 62 9.04 -17.53 9.15
N LEU A 63 9.96 -17.11 10.03
CA LEU A 63 10.80 -15.91 9.95
C LEU A 63 11.18 -15.57 8.49
N GLN A 64 10.31 -14.83 7.78
CA GLN A 64 10.59 -14.38 6.43
C GLN A 64 11.62 -13.25 6.56
N THR A 65 12.83 -13.53 6.09
CA THR A 65 13.95 -12.58 6.12
C THR A 65 13.80 -11.47 5.08
N THR A 66 12.91 -11.64 4.10
CA THR A 66 12.58 -10.64 3.09
C THR A 66 11.29 -9.90 3.45
N PRO A 67 11.28 -8.55 3.48
CA PRO A 67 10.07 -7.78 3.67
C PRO A 67 9.05 -8.11 2.57
N GLU A 68 7.81 -8.42 2.96
CA GLU A 68 6.72 -8.64 2.01
C GLU A 68 6.46 -7.35 1.20
N PRO A 69 6.29 -7.44 -0.13
CA PRO A 69 5.93 -6.27 -0.91
C PRO A 69 4.54 -5.75 -0.51
N TRP A 70 4.32 -4.46 -0.67
CA TRP A 70 3.01 -3.84 -0.48
C TRP A 70 2.07 -4.28 -1.60
N ALA A 71 0.87 -4.73 -1.26
CA ALA A 71 -0.26 -4.77 -2.19
C ALA A 71 -1.01 -3.43 -2.12
N ILE A 72 -1.15 -2.74 -3.25
CA ILE A 72 -1.65 -1.36 -3.31
C ILE A 72 -2.82 -1.31 -4.30
N THR A 73 -4.00 -0.97 -3.81
CA THR A 73 -5.23 -0.85 -4.62
C THR A 73 -5.74 0.58 -4.58
N LYS A 74 -5.92 1.23 -5.73
CA LYS A 74 -6.53 2.56 -5.79
C LYS A 74 -8.04 2.45 -5.61
N ILE A 75 -8.60 3.20 -4.67
CA ILE A 75 -10.03 3.16 -4.34
C ILE A 75 -10.77 4.50 -4.57
N SER A 76 -10.04 5.60 -4.82
CA SER A 76 -10.61 6.89 -5.28
C SER A 76 -9.59 7.70 -6.06
#